data_AF-A0A9J5Y1U2-F1
#
_entry.id   AF-A0A9J5Y1U2-F1
#
_cell.length_a   1.000
_cell.length_b   1.000
_cell.length_c   1.000
_cell.angle_alpha   90.00
_cell.angle_beta   90.00
_cell.angle_gamma   90.00
#
_symmetry.space_group_name_H-M   'P 1'
#
loop_
_entity.id
_entity.type
_entity.pdbx_description
1 polymer ?
#
loop_
_entity_poly.entity_id
_entity_poly.type
_entity_poly.pdbx_seq_one_letter_code
_entity_poly.pdbx_strand_id
1 'polypeptide(L)' 'MFTMGDHILGIQGHPEYTKDILSNLIDRLLSNGSIQSEFAEDAKSKLYKAEPDRKCLERICKKFLKREYMDGNI' A
#
# COMPACT_ATOMS: atom_id res chain seq x y z
N MET A 1 9.34 6.35 -5.28
CA MET A 1 8.24 6.24 -6.26
C MET A 1 8.78 6.76 -7.59
N PHE A 2 8.06 6.83 -8.71
CA PHE A 2 8.57 7.59 -9.87
C PHE A 2 7.47 8.27 -10.67
N THR A 3 7.84 9.37 -11.34
CA THR A 3 7.00 10.05 -12.34
C THR A 3 7.74 10.15 -13.67
N MET A 4 7.00 10.14 -14.78
CA MET A 4 7.53 10.48 -16.10
C MET A 4 6.68 11.61 -16.69
N GLY A 5 7.21 12.83 -16.57
CA GLY A 5 6.44 14.05 -16.78
C GLY A 5 5.21 14.11 -15.87
N ASP A 6 4.15 14.75 -16.38
CA ASP A 6 2.87 14.88 -15.65
C ASP A 6 1.85 13.80 -16.07
N HIS A 7 2.31 12.74 -16.74
CA HIS A 7 1.43 11.78 -17.44
C HIS A 7 1.50 10.37 -16.86
N ILE A 8 2.60 10.01 -16.22
CA ILE A 8 2.79 8.66 -15.67
C ILE A 8 3.26 8.77 -14.22
N LEU A 9 2.58 8.08 -13.33
CA LEU A 9 2.95 7.87 -11.93
C LEU A 9 3.09 6.37 -11.68
N GLY A 10 4.27 5.93 -11.28
CA GLY A 10 4.57 4.55 -10.91
C GLY A 10 4.79 4.41 -9.41
N ILE A 11 4.01 3.55 -8.76
CA ILE A 11 4.14 3.22 -7.34
C ILE A 11 4.38 1.71 -7.24
N GLN A 12 5.48 1.30 -6.61
CA GLN A 12 5.76 -0.12 -6.39
C GLN A 12 4.90 -0.69 -5.26
N GLY A 13 4.57 0.12 -4.25
CA GLY A 13 3.62 -0.26 -3.21
C GLY A 13 2.18 -0.24 -3.72
N HIS A 14 1.28 -0.81 -2.92
CA HIS A 14 -0.16 -0.85 -3.19
C HIS A 14 -0.89 0.27 -2.44
N PRO A 15 -1.05 1.48 -3.01
CA PRO A 15 -1.79 2.57 -2.36
C PRO A 15 -3.26 2.21 -2.08
N GLU A 16 -3.80 1.21 -2.77
CA GLU A 16 -5.14 0.67 -2.61
C GLU A 16 -5.31 -0.27 -1.40
N TYR A 17 -4.21 -0.71 -0.76
CA TYR A 17 -4.29 -1.69 0.33
C TYR A 17 -4.82 -1.06 1.63
N THR A 18 -6.02 -1.51 2.01
CA THR A 18 -6.61 -1.24 3.31
C THR A 18 -6.14 -2.26 4.36
N LYS A 19 -6.35 -1.98 5.67
CA LYS A 19 -6.08 -2.98 6.71
C LYS A 19 -6.96 -4.23 6.49
N ASP A 20 -8.19 -4.02 6.04
CA ASP A 20 -9.13 -5.10 5.75
C ASP A 20 -8.70 -5.95 4.55
N ILE A 21 -8.22 -5.33 3.46
CA ILE A 21 -7.68 -6.04 2.29
C ILE A 21 -6.47 -6.88 2.70
N LEU A 22 -5.56 -6.30 3.49
CA LEU A 22 -4.36 -7.00 3.97
C LEU A 22 -4.70 -8.14 4.93
N SER A 23 -5.65 -7.95 5.85
CA SER A 23 -6.12 -9.02 6.73
C SER A 23 -6.72 -10.17 5.93
N ASN A 24 -7.59 -9.87 4.96
CA ASN A 24 -8.19 -10.88 4.08
C ASN A 24 -7.14 -11.61 3.24
N LEU A 25 -6.08 -10.92 2.79
CA LEU A 25 -4.97 -11.55 2.08
C LEU A 25 -4.22 -12.55 3.00
N ILE A 26 -3.92 -12.15 4.24
CA ILE A 26 -3.28 -13.03 5.22
C ILE A 26 -4.15 -14.27 5.48
N ASP A 27 -5.46 -14.09 5.67
CA ASP A 27 -6.40 -15.20 5.92
C ASP A 27 -6.47 -16.18 4.74
N ARG A 28 -6.44 -15.67 3.52
CA ARG A 28 -6.42 -16.51 2.29
C ARG A 28 -5.12 -17.29 2.15
N LEU A 29 -3.98 -16.68 2.48
CA LEU A 29 -2.68 -17.34 2.45
C LEU A 29 -2.52 -18.37 3.56
N LEU A 30 -3.14 -18.15 4.72
CA LEU A 30 -3.15 -19.12 5.80
C LEU A 30 -4.06 -20.32 5.44
N SER A 31 -5.27 -20.05 4.97
CA SER A 31 -6.26 -21.09 4.66
C SER A 31 -5.85 -22.02 3.52
N ASN A 32 -5.03 -21.54 2.57
CA ASN A 32 -4.50 -22.36 1.49
C ASN A 32 -3.14 -23.03 1.83
N GLY A 33 -2.64 -22.85 3.06
CA GLY A 33 -1.38 -23.44 3.52
C GLY A 33 -0.11 -22.76 2.96
N SER A 34 -0.22 -21.57 2.36
CA SER A 34 0.94 -20.84 1.82
C SER A 34 1.80 -20.20 2.91
N ILE A 35 1.23 -19.94 4.09
CA ILE A 35 1.94 -19.42 5.26
C ILE A 35 1.57 -20.22 6.51
N GLN A 36 2.46 -20.22 7.50
CA GLN A 36 2.21 -20.84 8.81
C GLN A 36 1.37 -19.92 9.70
N SER A 37 0.66 -20.51 10.66
CA SER A 37 -0.19 -19.78 11.61
C SER A 37 0.58 -18.75 12.43
N GLU A 38 1.79 -19.09 12.92
CA GLU A 38 2.64 -18.17 13.67
C GLU A 38 2.98 -16.91 12.85
N PHE A 39 3.29 -17.08 11.57
CA PHE A 39 3.57 -15.97 10.66
C PHE A 39 2.32 -15.12 10.40
N ALA A 40 1.15 -15.75 10.23
CA ALA A 40 -0.10 -15.04 10.02
C ALA A 40 -0.49 -14.16 11.22
N GLU A 41 -0.30 -14.67 12.44
CA GLU A 41 -0.57 -13.92 13.68
C GLU A 41 0.40 -12.74 13.87
N ASP A 42 1.70 -12.96 13.64
CA ASP A 42 2.68 -11.87 13.68
C ASP A 42 2.41 -10.80 12.61
N ALA A 43 2.08 -11.21 11.39
CA ALA A 43 1.74 -10.31 10.30
C ALA A 43 0.50 -9.45 10.62
N LYS A 44 -0.57 -10.05 11.18
CA LYS A 44 -1.76 -9.29 11.62
C LYS A 44 -1.42 -8.34 12.77
N SER A 45 -0.66 -8.79 13.76
CA SER A 45 -0.23 -7.94 14.89
C SER A 45 0.53 -6.70 14.40
N LYS A 46 1.48 -6.88 13.48
CA LYS A 46 2.22 -5.79 12.84
C LYS A 46 1.31 -4.87 12.02
N LEU A 47 0.37 -5.43 11.25
CA LEU A 47 -0.58 -4.67 10.45
C LEU A 47 -1.45 -3.74 11.30
N TYR A 48 -1.94 -4.20 12.46
CA TYR A 48 -2.76 -3.38 13.33
C TYR A 48 -1.96 -2.29 14.04
N LYS A 49 -0.70 -2.56 14.40
CA LYS A 49 0.23 -1.59 14.99
C LYS A 49 0.74 -0.55 13.99
N ALA A 50 0.83 -0.90 12.71
CA ALA A 50 1.27 0.01 11.68
C ALA A 50 0.19 1.05 11.35
N GLU A 51 0.59 2.32 11.26
CA GLU A 51 -0.18 3.37 10.58
C GLU A 51 0.41 3.57 9.19
N PRO A 52 -0.22 3.04 8.12
CA PRO A 52 0.22 3.36 6.77
C PRO A 52 0.04 4.85 6.51
N ASP A 53 1.02 5.49 5.88
CA ASP A 53 0.96 6.91 5.51
C ASP A 53 0.03 7.14 4.30
N ARG A 54 -1.26 6.87 4.53
CA ARG A 54 -2.33 7.02 3.55
C ARG A 54 -2.49 8.47 3.13
N LYS A 55 -2.23 9.42 4.03
CA LYS A 55 -2.35 10.85 3.73
C LYS A 55 -1.30 11.27 2.70
N CYS A 56 -0.06 10.77 2.81
CA CYS A 56 0.96 11.04 1.81
C CYS A 56 0.58 10.45 0.44
N LEU A 57 0.18 9.17 0.40
CA LEU A 57 -0.23 8.50 -0.83
C LEU A 57 -1.47 9.16 -1.48
N GLU A 58 -2.45 9.54 -0.67
CA GLU A 58 -3.65 10.26 -1.13
C GLU A 58 -3.26 11.61 -1.74
N ARG A 59 -2.39 12.38 -1.07
CA ARG A 59 -1.90 13.67 -1.57
C ARG A 59 -1.20 13.50 -2.91
N ILE A 60 -0.33 12.49 -3.01
CA ILE A 60 0.38 12.18 -4.25
C ILE A 60 -0.63 11.81 -5.36
N CYS A 61 -1.50 10.84 -5.11
CA CYS A 61 -2.46 10.39 -6.13
C CYS A 61 -3.37 11.55 -6.58
N LYS A 62 -3.83 12.40 -5.65
CA LYS A 62 -4.65 13.58 -5.97
C LYS A 62 -3.90 14.60 -6.83
N LYS A 63 -2.65 14.93 -6.50
CA LYS A 63 -1.83 15.85 -7.29
C LYS A 63 -1.66 15.34 -8.72
N PHE A 64 -1.39 14.03 -8.87
CA PHE A 64 -1.23 13.41 -10.18
C PHE A 64 -2.52 13.46 -11.00
N LEU A 65 -3.66 13.09 -10.39
CA LEU A 65 -4.96 13.13 -11.06
C LEU A 65 -5.38 14.55 -11.47
N LYS A 66 -4.92 15.57 -10.73
CA LYS A 66 -5.13 16.98 -11.06
C LYS A 66 -4.12 17.54 -12.05
N ARG A 67 -3.10 16.77 -12.45
CA ARG A 67 -1.96 17.22 -13.28
C ARG A 67 -1.20 18.40 -12.67
N GLU A 68 -1.11 18.43 -11.34
CA GLU A 68 -0.27 19.39 -10.63
C GLU A 68 1.19 18.93 -10.70
N TYR A 69 2.12 19.88 -10.87
CA TYR A 69 3.56 19.57 -10.93
C TYR A 69 4.01 18.80 -9.67
N MET A 70 4.65 17.67 -9.92
CA MET A 70 5.22 16.79 -8.91
C MET A 70 6.73 16.95 -8.97
N ASP A 71 7.33 17.53 -7.92
CA ASP A 71 8.79 17.62 -7.85
C ASP A 71 9.38 16.21 -7.86
N GLY A 72 10.43 15.98 -8.67
CA GLY A 72 10.95 14.65 -9.01
C GLY A 72 11.61 13.89 -7.85
N ASN A 73 11.61 14.47 -6.65
CA ASN A 73 12.14 13.89 -5.42
C ASN A 73 11.02 13.24 -4.59
N ILE A 74 10.37 12.17 -5.10
CA ILE A 74 9.39 11.36 -4.34
C ILE A 74 9.76 9.88 -4.18
#